data_AF-A0A4U9W898-F1
#
_entry.id   AF-A0A4U9W898-F1
#
_cell.length_a   1.000
_cell.length_b   1.000
_cell.length_c   1.000
_cell.angle_alpha   90.00
_cell.angle_beta   90.00
_cell.angle_gamma   90.00
#
_symmetry.space_group_name_H-M   'P 1'
#
loop_
_entity.id
_entity.type
_entity.pdbx_description
1 polymer ?
#
loop_
_entity_poly.entity_id
_entity_poly.type
_entity_poly.pdbx_seq_one_letter_code
_entity_poly.pdbx_strand_id
1 'polypeptide(L)'
;MPVTNLKNGTIVGFKYFGFGGLDQNKFGLKAFEGTRPGNNTAFNVFITPKSSRAFKINVWLDGPWDNDIWKGKQIAQISVPANAKSAVTKLTADVSKYVDHLDRKHALYLVAEGADGEALFDFIGLGFSSKAHKIERPVSPTVHVTVNGQRLELPSIPERSTDSNGLIGYNTYEVAYSVASGSENIPVVKASSDNPAVKIRVKQADSLSGQALINCTYNGQMKSYRVKFNQR
;
A
#
# COMPACT_ATOMS: atom_id res chain seq x y z
N MET A 1 2.31 0.04 -2.94
CA MET A 1 2.60 -1.03 -3.92
C MET A 1 3.56 -2.00 -3.26
N PRO A 2 3.41 -3.31 -3.49
CA PRO A 2 4.35 -4.29 -2.96
C PRO A 2 5.73 -4.15 -3.63
N VAL A 3 6.78 -4.58 -2.92
CA VAL A 3 8.09 -4.86 -3.54
C VAL A 3 8.10 -6.35 -3.82
N THR A 4 8.15 -6.73 -5.10
CA THR A 4 7.94 -8.12 -5.53
C THR A 4 9.24 -8.89 -5.70
N ASN A 5 9.17 -10.21 -5.55
CA ASN A 5 10.25 -11.15 -5.85
C ASN A 5 11.56 -10.90 -5.07
N LEU A 6 11.46 -10.61 -3.78
CA LEU A 6 12.65 -10.50 -2.92
C LEU A 6 13.36 -11.86 -2.86
N LYS A 7 14.68 -11.85 -2.99
CA LYS A 7 15.53 -13.05 -3.03
C LYS A 7 16.43 -13.12 -1.80
N ASN A 8 17.13 -14.24 -1.63
CA ASN A 8 18.18 -14.36 -0.63
C ASN A 8 19.17 -13.17 -0.69
N GLY A 9 19.56 -12.65 0.47
CA GLY A 9 20.46 -11.51 0.60
C GLY A 9 19.84 -10.14 0.30
N THR A 10 18.56 -10.08 -0.12
CA THR A 10 17.90 -8.78 -0.39
C THR A 10 17.72 -8.00 0.89
N ILE A 11 18.10 -6.71 0.86
CA ILE A 11 17.96 -5.77 1.97
C ILE A 11 16.92 -4.71 1.62
N VAL A 12 15.91 -4.56 2.46
CA VAL A 12 14.92 -3.46 2.38
C VAL A 12 15.09 -2.55 3.58
N GLY A 13 15.54 -1.32 3.33
CA GLY A 13 15.83 -0.34 4.37
C GLY A 13 14.78 0.78 4.43
N PHE A 14 14.46 1.20 5.65
CA PHE A 14 13.55 2.30 5.96
C PHE A 14 14.22 3.23 6.96
N LYS A 15 14.42 4.50 6.61
CA LYS A 15 15.30 5.38 7.39
C LYS A 15 14.70 6.00 8.66
N TYR A 16 13.37 6.12 8.74
CA TYR A 16 12.74 6.98 9.76
C TYR A 16 11.53 6.34 10.42
N PHE A 17 11.76 5.47 11.41
CA PHE A 17 10.73 5.04 12.37
C PHE A 17 10.83 5.85 13.65
N GLY A 18 9.78 6.63 13.94
CA GLY A 18 9.72 7.47 15.15
C GLY A 18 9.29 6.67 16.37
N PHE A 19 10.24 6.25 17.20
CA PHE A 19 9.98 5.62 18.49
C PHE A 19 9.74 6.65 19.60
N GLY A 20 10.28 7.87 19.46
CA GLY A 20 10.10 8.95 20.45
C GLY A 20 8.73 9.61 20.50
N GLY A 21 7.84 9.34 19.54
CA GLY A 21 6.55 10.04 19.46
C GLY A 21 6.62 11.42 18.82
N LEU A 22 5.49 12.12 18.85
CA LEU A 22 5.32 13.51 18.43
C LEU A 22 4.21 14.16 19.24
N ASP A 23 4.53 15.15 20.07
CA ASP A 23 3.59 15.74 21.04
C ASP A 23 2.45 16.55 20.40
N GLN A 24 2.69 17.12 19.22
CA GLN A 24 1.73 17.96 18.52
C GLN A 24 1.86 17.82 17.00
N ASN A 25 0.76 18.09 16.29
CA ASN A 25 0.76 18.06 14.83
C ASN A 25 1.83 19.03 14.29
N LYS A 26 2.79 18.52 13.52
CA LYS A 26 3.90 19.33 13.00
C LYS A 26 4.39 18.74 11.68
N PHE A 27 4.79 19.61 10.75
CA PHE A 27 5.33 19.20 9.44
C PHE A 27 4.43 18.24 8.65
N GLY A 28 3.11 18.41 8.76
CA GLY A 28 2.13 17.54 8.09
C GLY A 28 1.94 16.17 8.75
N LEU A 29 2.62 15.87 9.85
CA LEU A 29 2.43 14.66 10.65
C LEU A 29 1.45 14.92 11.79
N LYS A 30 0.59 13.95 12.08
CA LYS A 30 -0.26 13.96 13.27
C LYS A 30 0.55 13.59 14.50
N ALA A 31 0.20 14.17 15.64
CA ALA A 31 0.74 13.79 16.94
C ALA A 31 0.51 12.30 17.20
N PHE A 32 1.46 11.64 17.86
CA PHE A 32 1.37 10.24 18.25
C PHE A 32 2.25 9.95 19.46
N GLU A 33 1.84 8.98 20.27
CA GLU A 33 2.65 8.54 21.42
C GLU A 33 3.85 7.69 20.95
N GLY A 34 5.00 7.94 21.56
CA GLY A 34 6.19 7.11 21.39
C GLY A 34 6.04 5.73 22.04
N THR A 35 7.03 4.87 21.81
CA THR A 35 7.14 3.61 22.54
C THR A 35 7.57 3.88 23.99
N ARG A 36 7.06 3.05 24.92
CA ARG A 36 7.42 3.11 26.34
C ARG A 36 7.42 1.71 26.95
N PRO A 37 8.15 1.48 28.05
CA PRO A 37 8.11 0.20 28.77
C PRO A 37 6.68 -0.21 29.11
N GLY A 38 6.35 -1.47 28.84
CA GLY A 38 5.01 -2.01 29.07
C GLY A 38 4.05 -1.89 27.88
N ASN A 39 4.49 -1.33 26.74
CA ASN A 39 3.71 -1.35 25.50
C ASN A 39 3.56 -2.77 24.94
N ASN A 40 4.52 -3.66 25.22
CA ASN A 40 4.63 -4.98 24.60
C ASN A 40 4.64 -4.83 23.07
N THR A 41 5.51 -3.94 22.57
CA THR A 41 5.58 -3.64 21.15
C THR A 41 5.97 -4.87 20.34
N ALA A 42 5.19 -5.16 19.31
CA ALA A 42 5.43 -6.23 18.36
C ALA A 42 5.64 -5.66 16.96
N PHE A 43 6.62 -6.20 16.25
CA PHE A 43 6.85 -5.95 14.84
C PHE A 43 5.93 -6.85 14.02
N ASN A 44 5.29 -6.29 12.99
CA ASN A 44 4.46 -7.03 12.05
C ASN A 44 4.94 -6.79 10.63
N VAL A 45 5.04 -7.86 9.86
CA VAL A 45 5.34 -7.80 8.43
C VAL A 45 4.24 -8.54 7.65
N PHE A 46 3.84 -7.95 6.53
CA PHE A 46 2.88 -8.53 5.61
C PHE A 46 3.63 -8.96 4.35
N ILE A 47 3.57 -10.25 4.02
CA ILE A 47 4.26 -10.83 2.87
C ILE A 47 3.34 -11.75 2.08
N THR A 48 3.68 -12.03 0.83
CA THR A 48 3.17 -13.17 0.08
C THR A 48 4.33 -14.13 -0.19
N PRO A 49 4.40 -15.30 0.49
CA PRO A 49 5.43 -16.30 0.23
C PRO A 49 5.40 -16.77 -1.23
N LYS A 50 6.59 -17.04 -1.80
CA LYS A 50 6.77 -17.53 -3.18
C LYS A 50 7.57 -18.82 -3.25
N SER A 51 8.53 -18.99 -2.34
CA SER A 51 9.37 -20.20 -2.29
C SER A 51 8.60 -21.40 -1.74
N SER A 52 8.94 -22.58 -2.28
CA SER A 52 8.51 -23.88 -1.73
C SER A 52 9.35 -24.31 -0.52
N ARG A 53 10.50 -23.67 -0.29
CA ARG A 53 11.43 -23.95 0.80
C ARG A 53 11.19 -23.01 1.98
N ALA A 54 11.68 -23.42 3.15
CA ALA A 54 11.68 -22.55 4.31
C ALA A 54 12.69 -21.41 4.12
N PHE A 55 12.38 -20.23 4.64
CA PHE A 55 13.26 -19.07 4.62
C PHE A 55 13.02 -18.20 5.86
N LYS A 56 13.83 -17.16 6.03
CA LYS A 56 13.78 -16.26 7.17
C LYS A 56 13.77 -14.80 6.74
N ILE A 57 13.18 -13.98 7.60
CA ILE A 57 13.22 -12.52 7.52
C ILE A 57 13.89 -12.03 8.79
N ASN A 58 15.11 -11.49 8.65
CA ASN A 58 15.83 -10.88 9.75
C ASN A 58 15.47 -9.40 9.83
N VAL A 59 15.13 -8.93 11.03
CA VAL A 59 14.73 -7.55 11.29
C VAL A 59 15.81 -6.87 12.12
N TRP A 60 16.33 -5.76 11.62
CA TRP A 60 17.48 -5.07 12.19
C TRP A 60 17.20 -3.59 12.41
N LEU A 61 17.73 -3.03 13.50
CA LEU A 61 17.76 -1.60 13.78
C LEU A 61 19.09 -0.98 13.35
N ASP A 62 19.01 0.22 12.80
CA ASP A 62 20.10 1.17 12.50
C ASP A 62 21.17 0.72 11.49
N GLY A 63 21.30 -0.57 11.23
CA GLY A 63 22.10 -1.15 10.16
C GLY A 63 21.63 -2.58 9.83
N PRO A 64 21.87 -3.10 8.62
CA PRO A 64 21.42 -4.43 8.22
C PRO A 64 22.26 -5.58 8.81
N TRP A 65 23.41 -5.28 9.41
CA TRP A 65 24.37 -6.27 9.93
C TRP A 65 25.03 -5.77 11.22
N ASP A 66 25.39 -6.70 12.10
CA ASP A 66 26.23 -6.43 13.27
C ASP A 66 27.71 -6.48 12.86
N ASN A 67 28.29 -5.33 12.52
CA ASN A 67 29.72 -5.20 12.25
C ASN A 67 30.19 -3.75 12.54
N ASP A 68 31.49 -3.52 12.49
CA ASP A 68 32.08 -2.22 12.85
C ASP A 68 31.61 -1.04 11.98
N ILE A 69 31.15 -1.32 10.76
CA ILE A 69 30.71 -0.30 9.81
C ILE A 69 29.24 0.06 10.05
N TRP A 70 28.37 -0.95 10.12
CA TRP A 70 26.92 -0.77 10.17
C TRP A 70 26.36 -0.72 11.57
N LYS A 71 26.99 -1.43 12.53
CA LYS A 71 26.62 -1.51 13.94
C LYS A 71 25.14 -1.80 14.16
N GLY A 72 24.57 -2.60 13.26
CA GLY A 72 23.15 -2.94 13.28
C GLY A 72 22.83 -3.87 14.44
N LYS A 73 21.62 -3.75 14.99
CA LYS A 73 21.13 -4.63 16.05
C LYS A 73 19.99 -5.48 15.54
N GLN A 74 20.17 -6.80 15.51
CA GLN A 74 19.07 -7.69 15.17
C GLN A 74 18.04 -7.71 16.30
N ILE A 75 16.78 -7.42 15.96
CA ILE A 75 15.66 -7.36 16.92
C ILE A 75 14.64 -8.48 16.72
N ALA A 76 14.62 -9.11 15.56
CA ALA A 76 13.82 -10.31 15.32
C ALA A 76 14.40 -11.17 14.19
N GLN A 77 14.03 -12.46 14.23
CA GLN A 77 14.16 -13.39 13.12
C GLN A 77 12.83 -14.12 12.97
N ILE A 78 12.17 -13.92 11.84
CA ILE A 78 10.87 -14.54 11.56
C ILE A 78 11.10 -15.69 10.58
N SER A 79 10.76 -16.91 10.98
CA SER A 79 10.86 -18.09 10.11
C SER A 79 9.56 -18.29 9.34
N VAL A 80 9.67 -18.52 8.03
CA VAL A 80 8.56 -18.90 7.15
C VAL A 80 8.77 -20.37 6.75
N PRO A 81 7.81 -21.25 7.04
CA PRO A 81 7.96 -22.67 6.76
C PRO A 81 7.95 -22.97 5.25
N ALA A 82 8.49 -24.13 4.89
CA ALA A 82 8.38 -24.66 3.53
C ALA A 82 6.91 -24.81 3.12
N ASN A 83 6.63 -24.61 1.83
CA ASN A 83 5.29 -24.68 1.25
C ASN A 83 4.26 -23.77 1.95
N ALA A 84 4.71 -22.64 2.51
CA ALA A 84 3.80 -21.61 3.01
C ALA A 84 2.84 -21.18 1.90
N LYS A 85 1.57 -20.98 2.25
CA LYS A 85 0.52 -20.61 1.29
C LYS A 85 0.92 -19.34 0.53
N SER A 86 0.80 -19.37 -0.80
CA SER A 86 1.01 -18.21 -1.68
C SER A 86 -0.16 -17.24 -1.58
N ALA A 87 -0.31 -16.63 -0.40
CA ALA A 87 -1.32 -15.66 -0.07
C ALA A 87 -0.76 -14.64 0.93
N VAL A 88 -1.32 -13.43 0.92
CA VAL A 88 -0.89 -12.36 1.85
C VAL A 88 -1.09 -12.83 3.29
N THR A 89 0.00 -12.88 4.05
CA THR A 89 0.04 -13.35 5.43
C THR A 89 0.69 -12.31 6.33
N LYS A 90 0.15 -12.12 7.53
CA LYS A 90 0.75 -11.32 8.59
C LYS A 90 1.63 -12.21 9.46
N LEU A 91 2.88 -11.81 9.63
CA LEU A 91 3.80 -12.44 10.58
C LEU A 91 4.15 -11.42 11.67
N THR A 92 4.24 -11.86 12.91
CA THR A 92 4.42 -11.00 14.07
C THR A 92 5.56 -11.53 14.93
N ALA A 93 6.41 -10.63 15.42
CA ALA A 93 7.47 -10.92 16.39
C ALA A 93 7.43 -9.92 17.54
N ASP A 94 7.59 -10.39 18.77
CA ASP A 94 7.80 -9.51 19.92
C ASP A 94 9.19 -8.88 19.83
N VAL A 95 9.23 -7.55 19.88
CA VAL A 95 10.46 -6.75 19.83
C VAL A 95 10.53 -5.76 20.98
N SER A 96 9.62 -5.84 21.95
CA SER A 96 9.42 -4.89 23.05
C SER A 96 10.71 -4.62 23.81
N LYS A 97 11.47 -5.68 24.14
CA LYS A 97 12.77 -5.57 24.84
C LYS A 97 13.80 -4.69 24.10
N TYR A 98 13.64 -4.50 22.80
CA TYR A 98 14.54 -3.70 21.98
C TYR A 98 14.01 -2.29 21.72
N VAL A 99 12.69 -2.10 21.62
CA VAL A 99 12.09 -0.85 21.11
C VAL A 99 11.29 -0.06 22.14
N ASP A 100 10.84 -0.67 23.24
CA ASP A 100 9.99 0.00 24.24
C ASP A 100 10.73 1.09 25.02
N HIS A 101 12.06 1.16 24.93
CA HIS A 101 12.89 2.17 25.57
C HIS A 101 13.58 3.10 24.56
N LEU A 102 13.29 2.94 23.27
CA LEU A 102 13.87 3.79 22.23
C LEU A 102 13.14 5.13 22.17
N ASP A 103 13.90 6.14 21.74
CA ASP A 103 13.42 7.50 21.49
C ASP A 103 13.78 7.90 20.05
N ARG A 104 13.37 9.08 19.60
CA ARG A 104 13.74 9.67 18.30
C ARG A 104 13.40 8.75 17.12
N LYS A 105 14.18 8.88 16.04
CA LYS A 105 14.01 8.13 14.80
C LYS A 105 15.13 7.10 14.68
N HIS A 106 14.76 5.88 14.36
CA HIS A 106 15.69 4.80 14.06
C HIS A 106 15.43 4.27 12.65
N ALA A 107 16.48 3.71 12.03
CA ALA A 107 16.33 3.01 10.77
C ALA A 107 15.94 1.55 11.04
N LEU A 108 15.18 0.97 10.11
CA LEU A 108 14.78 -0.43 10.14
C LEU A 108 15.20 -1.11 8.84
N TYR A 109 15.79 -2.28 8.95
CA TYR A 109 16.22 -3.09 7.81
C TYR A 109 15.61 -4.48 7.89
N LEU A 110 15.11 -4.95 6.75
CA LEU A 110 14.69 -6.33 6.55
C LEU A 110 15.73 -7.02 5.66
N VAL A 111 16.29 -8.12 6.12
CA VAL A 111 17.24 -8.94 5.35
C VAL A 111 16.61 -10.31 5.12
N ALA A 112 16.36 -10.63 3.85
CA ALA A 112 15.82 -11.91 3.45
C ALA A 112 16.93 -12.97 3.41
N GLU A 113 16.71 -14.12 4.06
CA GLU A 113 17.68 -15.21 4.15
C GLU A 113 16.99 -16.52 3.73
N GLY A 114 17.53 -17.21 2.74
CA GLY A 114 16.95 -18.44 2.20
C GLY A 114 17.83 -19.08 1.15
N ALA A 115 17.26 -19.99 0.36
CA ALA A 115 17.99 -20.59 -0.76
C ALA A 115 18.27 -19.57 -1.87
N ASP A 116 19.42 -19.71 -2.53
CA ASP A 116 19.77 -18.88 -3.67
C ASP A 116 18.93 -19.19 -4.92
N GLY A 117 18.84 -18.20 -5.81
CA GLY A 117 18.30 -18.35 -7.16
C GLY A 117 16.78 -18.15 -7.29
N GLU A 118 16.00 -18.38 -6.24
CA GLU A 118 14.53 -18.22 -6.27
C GLU A 118 14.01 -16.97 -5.55
N ALA A 119 12.80 -16.53 -5.93
CA ALA A 119 12.07 -15.51 -5.20
C ALA A 119 11.52 -16.12 -3.89
N LEU A 120 11.85 -15.51 -2.77
CA LEU A 120 11.40 -15.93 -1.44
C LEU A 120 9.98 -15.42 -1.16
N PHE A 121 9.73 -14.12 -1.36
CA PHE A 121 8.42 -13.50 -1.10
C PHE A 121 8.22 -12.15 -1.81
N ASP A 122 6.96 -11.72 -1.92
CA ASP A 122 6.62 -10.32 -2.16
C ASP A 122 6.44 -9.61 -0.82
N PHE A 123 7.12 -8.47 -0.63
CA PHE A 123 6.94 -7.60 0.54
C PHE A 123 5.74 -6.68 0.32
N ILE A 124 4.74 -6.77 1.21
CA ILE A 124 3.49 -6.00 1.08
C ILE A 124 3.52 -4.74 1.96
N GLY A 125 4.05 -4.85 3.17
CA GLY A 125 4.13 -3.75 4.13
C GLY A 125 4.58 -4.20 5.51
N LEU A 126 4.76 -3.25 6.42
CA LEU A 126 5.15 -3.52 7.80
C LEU A 126 4.59 -2.47 8.75
N GLY A 127 4.61 -2.77 10.05
CA GLY A 127 4.35 -1.78 11.09
C GLY A 127 4.54 -2.35 12.49
N PHE A 128 4.56 -1.46 13.48
CA PHE A 128 4.60 -1.82 14.89
C PHE A 128 3.20 -1.76 15.49
N SER A 129 2.90 -2.72 16.36
CA SER A 129 1.67 -2.78 17.15
C SER A 129 2.00 -2.86 18.63
N SER A 130 1.06 -2.54 19.51
CA SER A 130 1.21 -2.73 20.96
C SER A 130 0.12 -3.64 21.50
N LYS A 131 0.12 -3.83 22.83
CA LYS A 131 -1.01 -4.46 23.52
C LYS A 131 -2.33 -3.74 23.25
N ALA A 132 -2.31 -2.40 23.25
CA ALA A 132 -3.48 -1.55 23.06
C ALA A 132 -3.83 -1.29 21.59
N HIS A 133 -2.84 -1.18 20.71
CA HIS A 133 -3.04 -0.80 19.31
C HIS A 133 -2.61 -1.94 18.39
N LYS A 134 -3.59 -2.70 17.89
CA LYS A 134 -3.36 -3.72 16.87
C LYS A 134 -3.27 -3.07 15.49
N ILE A 135 -2.52 -3.72 14.60
CA ILE A 135 -2.45 -3.29 13.20
C ILE A 135 -2.92 -4.41 12.27
N GLU A 136 -3.63 -3.98 11.25
CA GLU A 136 -4.04 -4.76 10.11
C GLU A 136 -3.59 -4.06 8.84
N ARG A 137 -3.40 -4.84 7.78
CA ARG A 137 -3.05 -4.27 6.49
C ARG A 137 -4.27 -3.53 5.94
N PRO A 138 -4.14 -2.25 5.54
CA PRO A 138 -5.21 -1.58 4.83
C PRO A 138 -5.45 -2.28 3.48
N VAL A 139 -6.70 -2.66 3.23
CA VAL A 139 -7.16 -3.16 1.93
C VAL A 139 -7.89 -2.01 1.24
N SER A 140 -7.35 -1.56 0.11
CA SER A 140 -8.03 -0.56 -0.71
C SER A 140 -9.30 -1.15 -1.29
N PRO A 141 -10.45 -0.45 -1.19
CA PRO A 141 -11.67 -0.85 -1.88
C PRO A 141 -11.48 -0.93 -3.39
N THR A 142 -12.25 -1.80 -4.01
CA THR A 142 -12.38 -1.90 -5.46
C THR A 142 -13.57 -1.08 -5.91
N VAL A 143 -13.42 -0.35 -7.01
CA VAL A 143 -14.50 0.39 -7.68
C VAL A 143 -14.82 -0.30 -8.99
N HIS A 144 -16.10 -0.41 -9.29
CA HIS A 144 -16.62 -0.95 -10.55
C HIS A 144 -17.41 0.13 -11.27
N VAL A 145 -17.14 0.31 -12.55
CA VAL A 145 -17.81 1.28 -13.41
C VAL A 145 -18.49 0.57 -14.55
N THR A 146 -19.72 0.99 -14.86
CA THR A 146 -20.46 0.52 -16.02
C THR A 146 -20.94 1.71 -16.85
N VAL A 147 -20.95 1.57 -18.17
CA VAL A 147 -21.57 2.51 -19.12
C VAL A 147 -22.65 1.78 -19.88
N ASN A 148 -23.90 2.28 -19.83
CA ASN A 148 -25.07 1.60 -20.41
C ASN A 148 -25.21 0.13 -19.96
N GLY A 149 -24.83 -0.16 -18.72
CA GLY A 149 -24.84 -1.52 -18.15
C GLY A 149 -23.62 -2.38 -18.50
N GLN A 150 -22.78 -1.97 -19.46
CA GLN A 150 -21.54 -2.67 -19.80
C GLN A 150 -20.41 -2.28 -18.84
N ARG A 151 -19.72 -3.26 -18.27
CA ARG A 151 -18.57 -3.05 -17.37
C ARG A 151 -17.38 -2.49 -18.13
N LEU A 152 -16.73 -1.48 -17.54
CA LEU A 152 -15.46 -0.94 -18.00
C LEU A 152 -14.29 -1.56 -17.23
N GLU A 153 -13.21 -1.83 -17.95
CA GLU A 153 -11.91 -2.09 -17.37
C GLU A 153 -11.25 -0.77 -17.00
N LEU A 154 -10.97 -0.59 -15.71
CA LEU A 154 -10.39 0.65 -15.20
C LEU A 154 -8.86 0.59 -15.24
N PRO A 155 -8.18 1.67 -15.62
CA PRO A 155 -6.73 1.72 -15.60
C PRO A 155 -6.19 1.58 -14.16
N SER A 156 -5.06 0.88 -14.03
CA SER A 156 -4.34 0.71 -12.77
C SER A 156 -3.39 1.87 -12.46
N ILE A 157 -3.05 2.68 -13.47
CA ILE A 157 -2.10 3.78 -13.39
C ILE A 157 -2.86 5.09 -13.66
N PRO A 158 -2.64 6.14 -12.86
CA PRO A 158 -3.26 7.45 -13.11
C PRO A 158 -2.67 8.12 -14.35
N GLU A 159 -3.40 9.08 -14.90
CA GLU A 159 -2.86 9.97 -15.92
C GLU A 159 -1.63 10.71 -15.38
N ARG A 160 -0.59 10.81 -16.20
CA ARG A 160 0.60 11.57 -15.84
C ARG A 160 0.38 13.05 -16.15
N SER A 161 0.99 13.91 -15.35
CA SER A 161 1.11 15.32 -15.68
C SER A 161 1.80 15.50 -17.03
N THR A 162 1.20 16.33 -17.87
CA THR A 162 1.82 16.86 -19.09
C THR A 162 1.67 18.37 -19.11
N ASP A 163 2.45 19.03 -19.97
CA ASP A 163 2.31 20.44 -20.30
C ASP A 163 0.91 20.78 -20.85
N SER A 164 0.28 19.83 -21.53
CA SER A 164 -1.03 19.99 -22.17
C SER A 164 -2.24 19.71 -21.27
N ASN A 165 -2.14 18.83 -20.27
CA ASN A 165 -3.30 18.42 -19.47
C ASN A 165 -3.42 19.14 -18.12
N GLY A 166 -2.38 19.87 -17.69
CA GLY A 166 -2.38 20.67 -16.47
C GLY A 166 -2.60 19.86 -15.17
N LEU A 167 -2.46 18.53 -15.20
CA LEU A 167 -2.64 17.70 -14.03
C LEU A 167 -1.45 17.83 -13.09
N ILE A 168 -1.70 18.17 -11.83
CA ILE A 168 -0.66 18.31 -10.80
C ILE A 168 -0.72 17.21 -9.73
N GLY A 169 -1.69 16.29 -9.83
CA GLY A 169 -1.95 15.24 -8.84
C GLY A 169 -1.87 13.83 -9.42
N TYR A 170 -1.89 12.82 -8.53
CA TYR A 170 -1.79 11.39 -8.88
C TYR A 170 -3.11 10.62 -8.68
N ASN A 171 -4.23 11.32 -8.65
CA ASN A 171 -5.54 10.75 -8.32
C ASN A 171 -6.53 10.69 -9.49
N THR A 172 -6.16 11.20 -10.66
CA THR A 172 -7.01 11.20 -11.85
C THR A 172 -6.65 10.04 -12.77
N TYR A 173 -7.66 9.31 -13.21
CA TYR A 173 -7.56 8.15 -14.08
C TYR A 173 -8.51 8.38 -15.25
N GLU A 174 -8.12 7.93 -16.44
CA GLU A 174 -8.92 8.12 -17.64
C GLU A 174 -9.20 6.79 -18.33
N VAL A 175 -10.44 6.63 -18.78
CA VAL A 175 -10.87 5.50 -19.58
C VAL A 175 -11.72 6.01 -20.74
N ALA A 176 -11.44 5.52 -21.94
CA ALA A 176 -12.24 5.82 -23.12
C ALA A 176 -13.40 4.82 -23.24
N TYR A 177 -14.57 5.32 -23.62
CA TYR A 177 -15.72 4.53 -24.01
C TYR A 177 -16.11 4.87 -25.45
N SER A 178 -16.13 3.87 -26.33
CA SER A 178 -16.57 4.03 -27.71
C SER A 178 -18.09 4.07 -27.77
N VAL A 179 -18.64 5.18 -28.24
CA VAL A 179 -20.08 5.33 -28.52
C VAL A 179 -20.37 4.75 -29.89
N ALA A 180 -21.40 3.90 -30.00
CA ALA A 180 -21.78 3.30 -31.28
C ALA A 180 -22.26 4.38 -32.27
N SER A 181 -21.88 4.22 -33.54
CA SER A 181 -22.28 5.15 -34.60
C SER A 181 -23.81 5.21 -34.71
N GLY A 182 -24.36 6.42 -34.87
CA GLY A 182 -25.81 6.65 -34.88
C GLY A 182 -26.49 6.64 -33.51
N SER A 183 -25.74 6.58 -32.39
CA SER A 183 -26.34 6.74 -31.07
C SER A 183 -26.83 8.17 -30.85
N GLU A 184 -28.11 8.32 -30.50
CA GLU A 184 -28.70 9.62 -30.12
C GLU A 184 -28.68 9.85 -28.60
N ASN A 185 -28.56 8.77 -27.82
CA ASN A 185 -28.60 8.82 -26.36
C ASN A 185 -27.21 8.98 -25.74
N ILE A 186 -27.07 9.99 -24.88
CA ILE A 186 -25.85 10.18 -24.08
C ILE A 186 -25.64 8.95 -23.18
N PRO A 187 -24.47 8.30 -23.21
CA PRO A 187 -24.21 7.13 -22.38
C PRO A 187 -24.37 7.41 -20.89
N VAL A 188 -25.01 6.47 -20.18
CA VAL A 188 -25.25 6.58 -18.74
C VAL A 188 -24.17 5.83 -17.98
N VAL A 189 -23.44 6.56 -17.14
CA VAL A 189 -22.37 6.01 -16.30
C VAL A 189 -22.90 5.68 -14.91
N LYS A 190 -22.58 4.49 -14.40
CA LYS A 190 -22.84 4.09 -13.01
C LYS A 190 -21.56 3.55 -12.39
N ALA A 191 -21.43 3.71 -11.08
CA ALA A 191 -20.30 3.22 -10.32
C ALA A 191 -20.75 2.61 -8.99
N SER A 192 -20.02 1.61 -8.53
CA SER A 192 -20.23 0.92 -7.26
C SER A 192 -18.88 0.53 -6.64
N SER A 193 -18.88 0.12 -5.38
CA SER A 193 -17.69 -0.39 -4.71
C SER A 193 -18.04 -1.62 -3.88
N ASP A 194 -17.04 -2.49 -3.70
CA ASP A 194 -17.09 -3.62 -2.76
C ASP A 194 -17.10 -3.18 -1.28
N ASN A 195 -16.88 -1.88 -1.01
CA ASN A 195 -16.90 -1.32 0.32
C ASN A 195 -17.92 -0.16 0.43
N PRO A 196 -18.95 -0.28 1.30
CA PRO A 196 -20.00 0.74 1.42
C PRO A 196 -19.52 2.06 2.01
N ALA A 197 -18.35 2.11 2.65
CA ALA A 197 -17.77 3.35 3.15
C ALA A 197 -17.22 4.26 2.04
N VAL A 198 -17.10 3.75 0.80
CA VAL A 198 -16.67 4.56 -0.35
C VAL A 198 -17.82 5.48 -0.78
N LYS A 199 -17.60 6.79 -0.63
CA LYS A 199 -18.53 7.80 -1.13
C LYS A 199 -18.29 8.00 -2.62
N ILE A 200 -19.25 7.59 -3.44
CA ILE A 200 -19.19 7.71 -4.90
C ILE A 200 -20.10 8.85 -5.34
N ARG A 201 -19.57 9.76 -6.17
CA ARG A 201 -20.34 10.80 -6.86
C ARG A 201 -20.09 10.69 -8.35
N VAL A 202 -21.15 10.51 -9.12
CA VAL A 202 -21.08 10.47 -10.59
C VAL A 202 -21.69 11.76 -11.13
N LYS A 203 -20.90 12.52 -11.90
CA LYS A 203 -21.37 13.58 -12.77
C LYS A 203 -21.42 13.03 -14.19
N GLN A 204 -22.63 12.97 -14.77
CA GLN A 204 -22.80 12.51 -16.16
C GLN A 204 -22.18 13.50 -17.15
N ALA A 205 -21.92 13.02 -18.36
CA ALA A 205 -21.63 13.91 -19.48
C ALA A 205 -22.90 14.62 -19.93
N ASP A 206 -22.73 15.83 -20.49
CA ASP A 206 -23.83 16.62 -21.04
C ASP A 206 -23.99 16.41 -22.57
N SER A 207 -23.13 15.59 -23.19
CA SER A 207 -23.16 15.32 -24.64
C SER A 207 -22.52 13.97 -25.02
N LEU A 208 -22.74 13.53 -26.26
CA LEU A 208 -22.18 12.29 -26.84
C LEU A 208 -20.66 12.31 -27.06
N SER A 209 -20.05 13.50 -27.09
CA SER A 209 -18.60 13.73 -27.17
C SER A 209 -18.02 14.25 -25.85
N GLY A 210 -18.84 14.29 -24.80
CA GLY A 210 -18.46 14.79 -23.50
C GLY A 210 -17.71 13.74 -22.67
N GLN A 211 -17.60 14.03 -21.38
CA GLN A 211 -17.01 13.12 -20.41
C GLN A 211 -17.82 13.06 -19.13
N ALA A 212 -17.93 11.87 -18.55
CA ALA A 212 -18.45 11.70 -17.20
C ALA A 212 -17.31 11.71 -16.19
N LEU A 213 -17.57 12.21 -14.99
CA LEU A 213 -16.61 12.23 -13.88
C LEU A 213 -17.15 11.42 -12.70
N ILE A 214 -16.34 10.48 -12.22
CA ILE A 214 -16.65 9.62 -11.09
C ILE A 214 -15.65 9.91 -9.98
N ASN A 215 -16.10 10.54 -8.90
CA ASN A 215 -15.27 10.80 -7.72
C ASN A 215 -15.58 9.77 -6.64
N CYS A 216 -14.57 9.00 -6.25
CA CYS A 216 -14.63 8.00 -5.19
C CYS A 216 -13.79 8.48 -4.01
N THR A 217 -14.41 8.70 -2.85
CA THR A 217 -13.73 9.15 -1.63
C THR A 217 -13.79 8.08 -0.55
N TYR A 218 -12.63 7.74 0.01
CA TYR A 218 -12.46 6.76 1.08
C TYR A 218 -11.40 7.24 2.07
N ASN A 219 -11.73 7.28 3.37
CA ASN A 219 -10.84 7.75 4.45
C ASN A 219 -10.14 9.10 4.15
N GLY A 220 -10.90 10.05 3.59
CA GLY A 220 -10.39 11.38 3.23
C GLY A 220 -9.52 11.43 1.95
N GLN A 221 -9.23 10.29 1.34
CA GLN A 221 -8.51 10.19 0.06
C GLN A 221 -9.52 10.11 -1.09
N MET A 222 -9.28 10.85 -2.17
CA MET A 222 -10.15 10.86 -3.35
C MET A 222 -9.41 10.28 -4.56
N LYS A 223 -10.09 9.38 -5.28
CA LYS A 223 -9.71 8.93 -6.63
C LYS A 223 -10.80 9.34 -7.62
N SER A 224 -10.40 9.87 -8.77
CA SER A 224 -11.30 10.38 -9.81
C SER A 224 -11.09 9.61 -11.11
N TYR A 225 -12.19 9.12 -11.70
CA TYR A 225 -12.19 8.51 -13.03
C TYR A 225 -12.91 9.43 -14.02
N ARG A 226 -12.24 9.75 -15.12
CA ARG A 226 -12.81 10.44 -16.28
C ARG A 226 -13.16 9.40 -17.34
N VAL A 227 -14.44 9.31 -17.69
CA VAL A 227 -14.90 8.45 -18.78
C VAL A 227 -15.12 9.33 -20.00
N LYS A 228 -14.20 9.27 -20.97
CA LYS A 228 -14.30 10.04 -22.22
C LYS A 228 -15.13 9.30 -23.25
N PHE A 229 -16.13 9.97 -23.82
CA PHE A 229 -16.96 9.39 -24.88
C PHE A 229 -16.37 9.71 -26.24
N ASN A 230 -15.94 8.67 -26.95
CA ASN A 230 -15.37 8.78 -28.27
C ASN A 230 -16.39 8.24 -29.27
N GLN A 231 -16.91 9.10 -30.16
CA GLN A 231 -17.77 8.66 -31.26
C GLN A 231 -16.96 7.80 -32.24
N ARG A 232 -17.56 6.71 -32.70
CA ARG A 232 -17.04 5.87 -33.79
C ARG A 232 -17.70 6.21 -35.11
#